data_AF-A0A1F6KV08-F1
#
_entry.id   AF-A0A1F6KV08-F1
#
_cell.length_a   1.000
_cell.length_b   1.000
_cell.length_c   1.000
_cell.angle_alpha   90.00
_cell.angle_beta   90.00
_cell.angle_gamma   90.00
#
_symmetry.space_group_name_H-M   'P 1'
#
loop_
_entity.id
_entity.type
_entity.pdbx_description
1 polymer ?
#
loop_
_entity_poly.entity_id
_entity_poly.type
_entity_poly.pdbx_seq_one_letter_code
_entity_poly.pdbx_strand_id
1 'polypeptide(L)'
;MTDGPFKPTPQSAAKDREKSPFSRYENYVLSAGKMVAEGRYQDAIRSLQDPEIPRRFGIGIREGRGLRLLSKPPSHEKLRGIRTRIALSSWFHIEQREIELGELSASPGVEVPEELWHDVALIYLHEWLHGLQLLTGGSLTDQADDEIDIGIYLINHGIPLTVNYIEMDGLEKFLDVKPE
;
A
#
# COMPACT_ATOMS: atom_id res chain seq x y z
N MET A 1 40.42 -12.43 -35.40
CA MET A 1 39.22 -13.13 -34.90
C MET A 1 38.39 -12.10 -34.19
N THR A 2 37.21 -11.80 -34.70
CA THR A 2 36.29 -10.79 -34.16
C THR A 2 35.38 -11.46 -33.15
N ASP A 3 35.52 -11.11 -31.87
CA ASP A 3 34.57 -11.51 -30.83
C ASP A 3 33.22 -10.83 -31.13
N GLY A 4 32.22 -11.65 -31.43
CA GLY A 4 30.85 -11.20 -31.68
C GLY A 4 30.18 -10.66 -30.40
N PRO A 5 29.13 -9.84 -30.53
CA PRO A 5 28.43 -9.28 -29.38
C PRO A 5 27.76 -10.41 -28.59
N PHE A 6 28.16 -10.54 -27.33
CA PHE A 6 27.57 -11.48 -26.38
C PHE A 6 26.09 -11.14 -26.23
N LYS A 7 25.19 -11.95 -26.81
CA LYS A 7 23.76 -11.83 -26.56
C LYS A 7 23.47 -12.44 -25.19
N PRO A 8 23.01 -11.68 -24.19
CA PRO A 8 22.67 -12.26 -22.90
C PRO A 8 21.52 -13.26 -23.07
N THR A 9 21.70 -14.47 -22.56
CA THR A 9 20.66 -15.51 -22.53
C THR A 9 19.48 -15.06 -21.65
N PRO A 10 18.23 -15.48 -21.96
CA PRO A 10 17.02 -15.03 -21.24
C PRO A 10 17.06 -15.16 -19.71
N GLN A 11 17.80 -16.14 -19.19
CA GLN A 11 17.99 -16.35 -17.75
C GLN A 11 18.84 -15.25 -17.07
N SER A 12 19.73 -14.57 -17.79
CA SER A 12 20.49 -13.42 -17.27
C SER A 12 19.59 -12.19 -17.18
N ALA A 13 18.75 -11.95 -18.19
CA ALA A 13 17.80 -10.83 -18.17
C ALA A 13 16.75 -10.93 -17.05
N ALA A 14 16.30 -12.14 -16.70
CA ALA A 14 15.40 -12.36 -15.57
C ALA A 14 16.09 -12.10 -14.21
N LYS A 15 17.33 -12.58 -14.03
CA LYS A 15 18.14 -12.32 -12.81
C LYS A 15 18.58 -10.87 -12.65
N ASP A 16 18.74 -10.13 -13.75
CA ASP A 16 19.10 -8.71 -13.71
C ASP A 16 17.87 -7.82 -13.46
N ARG A 17 16.66 -8.25 -13.86
CA ARG A 17 15.39 -7.61 -13.47
C ARG A 17 15.14 -7.68 -11.96
N GLU A 18 15.36 -8.84 -11.33
CA GLU A 18 15.27 -9.01 -9.86
C GLU A 18 16.23 -8.10 -9.08
N LYS A 19 17.29 -7.59 -9.72
CA LYS A 19 18.26 -6.67 -9.10
C LYS A 19 17.95 -5.20 -9.35
N SER A 20 16.95 -4.88 -10.16
CA SER A 20 16.56 -3.50 -10.40
C SER A 20 16.04 -2.85 -9.10
N PRO A 21 16.34 -1.56 -8.85
CA PRO A 21 15.78 -0.84 -7.71
C PRO A 21 14.24 -0.91 -7.65
N PHE A 22 13.60 -0.97 -8.82
CA PHE A 22 12.15 -1.10 -8.99
C PHE A 22 11.62 -2.43 -8.45
N SER A 23 12.18 -3.56 -8.90
CA SER A 23 11.76 -4.88 -8.42
C SER A 23 12.04 -5.06 -6.92
N ARG A 24 13.06 -4.39 -6.37
CA ARG A 24 13.30 -4.38 -4.92
C ARG A 24 12.26 -3.57 -4.16
N TYR A 25 11.83 -2.43 -4.71
CA TYR A 25 10.76 -1.61 -4.15
C TYR A 25 9.43 -2.35 -4.18
N GLU A 26 9.06 -2.89 -5.33
CA GLU A 26 7.85 -3.69 -5.53
C GLU A 26 7.82 -4.89 -4.57
N ASN A 27 8.90 -5.69 -4.51
CA ASN A 27 8.99 -6.82 -3.58
C ASN A 27 8.85 -6.39 -2.11
N TYR A 28 9.33 -5.20 -1.76
CA TYR A 28 9.17 -4.67 -0.40
C TYR A 28 7.70 -4.34 -0.09
N VAL A 29 7.03 -3.62 -0.98
CA VAL A 29 5.60 -3.28 -0.83
C VAL A 29 4.75 -4.56 -0.80
N LEU A 30 5.02 -5.52 -1.70
CA LEU A 30 4.33 -6.82 -1.74
C LEU A 30 4.63 -7.69 -0.51
N SER A 31 5.81 -7.57 0.10
CA SER A 31 6.11 -8.23 1.37
C SER A 31 5.20 -7.72 2.49
N ALA A 32 4.93 -6.41 2.55
CA ALA A 32 3.95 -5.86 3.47
C ALA A 32 2.52 -6.29 3.10
N GLY A 33 2.20 -6.34 1.80
CA GLY A 33 0.94 -6.90 1.29
C GLY A 33 0.68 -8.33 1.75
N LYS A 34 1.73 -9.18 1.73
CA LYS A 34 1.66 -10.55 2.24
C LYS A 34 1.35 -10.58 3.74
N MET A 35 1.93 -9.69 4.54
CA MET A 35 1.59 -9.58 5.96
C MET A 35 0.11 -9.22 6.15
N VAL A 36 -0.45 -8.34 5.31
CA VAL A 36 -1.89 -8.04 5.33
C VAL A 36 -2.73 -9.26 4.98
N ALA A 37 -2.36 -10.01 3.94
CA ALA A 37 -3.05 -11.25 3.57
C ALA A 37 -3.02 -12.33 4.68
N GLU A 38 -1.99 -12.31 5.53
CA GLU A 38 -1.84 -13.20 6.69
C GLU A 38 -2.53 -12.70 7.97
N GLY A 39 -3.23 -11.56 7.93
CA GLY A 39 -3.86 -10.94 9.11
C GLY A 39 -2.89 -10.20 10.03
N ARG A 40 -1.64 -10.01 9.61
CA ARG A 40 -0.56 -9.38 10.38
C ARG A 40 -0.48 -7.87 10.12
N TYR A 41 -1.60 -7.18 10.27
CA TYR A 41 -1.75 -5.77 9.87
C TYR A 41 -0.79 -4.82 10.59
N GLN A 42 -0.61 -4.99 11.90
CA GLN A 42 0.30 -4.15 12.69
C GLN A 42 1.78 -4.38 12.31
N ASP A 43 2.14 -5.58 11.85
CA ASP A 43 3.49 -5.85 11.33
C ASP A 43 3.70 -5.13 10.00
N ALA A 44 2.70 -5.19 9.11
CA ALA A 44 2.72 -4.48 7.83
C ALA A 44 2.89 -2.97 8.04
N ILE A 45 2.08 -2.38 8.92
CA ILE A 45 2.13 -0.96 9.29
C ILE A 45 3.52 -0.59 9.82
N ARG A 46 4.04 -1.35 10.80
CA ARG A 46 5.38 -1.09 11.37
C ARG A 46 6.47 -1.15 10.32
N SER A 47 6.41 -2.10 9.39
CA SER A 47 7.35 -2.17 8.28
C SER A 47 7.26 -0.91 7.43
N LEU A 48 6.06 -0.56 6.97
CA LEU A 48 5.81 0.57 6.06
C LEU A 48 6.09 1.95 6.69
N GLN A 49 6.19 2.03 8.01
CA GLN A 49 6.58 3.24 8.75
C GLN A 49 8.08 3.33 9.04
N ASP A 50 8.85 2.26 8.90
CA ASP A 50 10.29 2.30 9.16
C ASP A 50 10.96 3.24 8.16
N PRO A 51 11.50 4.40 8.56
CA PRO A 51 12.06 5.39 7.64
C PRO A 51 13.36 4.93 6.99
N GLU A 52 14.05 3.92 7.53
CA GLU A 52 15.32 3.44 6.98
C GLU A 52 15.15 2.63 5.71
N ILE A 53 14.00 1.99 5.52
CA ILE A 53 13.72 1.19 4.32
C ILE A 53 13.38 2.08 3.10
N PRO A 54 12.40 3.00 3.12
CA PRO A 54 12.06 3.92 2.02
C PRO A 54 13.25 4.76 1.56
N ARG A 55 14.11 5.20 2.49
CA ARG A 55 15.31 5.97 2.16
C ARG A 55 16.22 5.24 1.18
N ARG A 56 16.26 3.90 1.20
CA ARG A 56 17.03 3.08 0.24
C ARG A 56 16.52 3.19 -1.18
N PHE A 57 15.27 3.62 -1.34
CA PHE A 57 14.59 3.83 -2.62
C PHE A 57 14.47 5.32 -2.97
N GLY A 58 15.09 6.21 -2.17
CA GLY A 58 14.99 7.66 -2.37
C GLY A 58 13.61 8.21 -2.07
N ILE A 59 12.86 7.55 -1.18
CA ILE A 59 11.57 7.99 -0.68
C ILE A 59 11.72 8.45 0.77
N GLY A 60 11.17 9.62 1.10
CA GLY A 60 11.05 10.09 2.48
C GLY A 60 9.76 9.56 3.12
N ILE A 61 9.78 9.33 4.42
CA ILE A 61 8.55 9.22 5.21
C ILE A 61 8.41 10.49 6.02
N ARG A 62 7.21 11.04 6.00
CA ARG A 62 6.76 12.14 6.84
C ARG A 62 5.64 11.66 7.74
N GLU A 63 5.71 12.06 9.01
CA GLU A 63 4.60 11.83 9.94
C GLU A 63 3.40 12.68 9.52
N GLY A 64 2.28 12.01 9.25
CA GLY A 64 1.01 12.66 8.96
C GLY A 64 0.24 13.03 10.20
N ARG A 65 -0.94 13.63 10.01
CA ARG A 65 -1.83 13.92 11.13
C ARG A 65 -2.35 12.62 11.75
N GLY A 66 -2.07 12.43 13.03
CA GLY A 66 -2.50 11.29 13.81
C GLY A 66 -3.93 11.41 14.34
N LEU A 67 -4.66 10.28 14.37
CA LEU A 67 -5.93 10.11 15.03
C LEU A 67 -5.74 9.27 16.30
N ARG A 68 -6.25 9.78 17.43
CA ARG A 68 -6.22 9.07 18.71
C ARG A 68 -7.61 8.56 19.09
N LEU A 69 -7.75 7.26 19.27
CA LEU A 69 -8.96 6.63 19.77
C LEU A 69 -9.05 6.76 21.29
N LEU A 70 -10.15 7.34 21.76
CA LEU A 70 -10.45 7.49 23.20
C LEU A 70 -11.34 6.37 23.74
N SER A 71 -11.98 5.61 22.86
CA SER A 71 -12.83 4.47 23.18
C SER A 71 -12.94 3.53 21.99
N LYS A 72 -13.41 2.30 22.23
CA LYS A 72 -13.72 1.35 21.16
C LYS A 72 -14.83 1.91 20.27
N PRO A 73 -14.66 1.91 18.93
CA PRO A 73 -15.70 2.33 18.00
C PRO A 73 -16.98 1.49 18.19
N PRO A 74 -18.17 2.10 18.32
CA PRO A 74 -19.41 1.37 18.62
C PRO A 74 -20.14 0.80 17.40
N SER A 75 -19.75 1.16 16.18
CA SER A 75 -20.44 0.75 14.95
C SER A 75 -19.53 0.75 13.71
N HIS A 76 -19.92 0.02 12.66
CA HIS A 76 -19.24 0.03 11.36
C HIS A 76 -19.21 1.42 10.72
N GLU A 77 -20.29 2.21 10.81
CA GLU A 77 -20.30 3.59 10.31
C GLU A 77 -19.20 4.44 10.98
N LYS A 78 -18.94 4.21 12.28
CA LYS A 78 -17.86 4.89 12.97
C LYS A 78 -16.49 4.43 12.50
N LEU A 79 -16.32 3.13 12.23
CA LEU A 79 -15.08 2.58 11.65
C LEU A 79 -14.78 3.23 10.30
N ARG A 80 -15.77 3.26 9.40
CA ARG A 80 -15.67 3.95 8.11
C ARG A 80 -15.25 5.41 8.27
N GLY A 81 -15.91 6.15 9.17
CA GLY A 81 -15.57 7.55 9.43
C GLY A 81 -14.16 7.74 10.02
N ILE A 82 -13.64 6.77 10.76
CA ILE A 82 -12.25 6.79 11.25
C ILE A 82 -11.29 6.51 10.10
N ARG A 83 -11.53 5.47 9.30
CA ARG A 83 -10.74 5.15 8.09
C ARG A 83 -10.63 6.37 7.17
N THR A 84 -11.74 7.00 6.82
CA THR A 84 -11.75 8.20 5.96
C THR A 84 -10.85 9.30 6.49
N ARG A 85 -10.81 9.51 7.82
CA ARG A 85 -9.93 10.53 8.41
C ARG A 85 -8.45 10.18 8.29
N ILE A 86 -8.10 8.90 8.36
CA ILE A 86 -6.73 8.41 8.22
C ILE A 86 -6.29 8.48 6.75
N ALA A 87 -7.18 8.09 5.83
CA ALA A 87 -6.95 8.23 4.39
C ALA A 87 -6.71 9.70 4.01
N LEU A 88 -7.55 10.63 4.49
CA LEU A 88 -7.37 12.07 4.25
C LEU A 88 -6.13 12.69 4.91
N SER A 89 -5.46 11.98 5.83
CA SER A 89 -4.19 12.39 6.42
C SER A 89 -2.99 11.60 5.89
N SER A 90 -3.21 10.75 4.89
CA SER A 90 -2.17 10.00 4.19
C SER A 90 -2.10 10.49 2.74
N TRP A 91 -0.88 10.68 2.22
CA TRP A 91 -0.68 11.14 0.84
C TRP A 91 0.74 10.89 0.36
N PHE A 92 0.89 10.42 -0.88
CA PHE A 92 2.17 10.37 -1.58
C PHE A 92 2.48 11.70 -2.29
N HIS A 93 3.44 12.47 -1.78
CA HIS A 93 3.91 13.70 -2.39
C HIS A 93 4.88 13.45 -3.55
N ILE A 94 4.33 13.48 -4.77
CA ILE A 94 5.06 13.19 -6.02
C ILE A 94 6.34 14.00 -6.18
N GLU A 95 6.28 15.34 -6.05
CA GLU A 95 7.44 16.21 -6.31
C GLU A 95 8.60 15.99 -5.33
N GLN A 96 8.29 15.69 -4.07
CA GLN A 96 9.26 15.53 -2.99
C GLN A 96 9.68 14.07 -2.82
N ARG A 97 8.97 13.13 -3.45
CA ARG A 97 9.09 11.68 -3.21
C ARG A 97 8.97 11.37 -1.72
N GLU A 98 7.98 11.96 -1.09
CA GLU A 98 7.71 11.75 0.34
C GLU A 98 6.34 11.12 0.51
N ILE A 99 6.22 10.17 1.43
CA ILE A 99 4.94 9.61 1.85
C ILE A 99 4.60 10.22 3.20
N GLU A 100 3.48 10.94 3.27
CA GLU A 100 2.87 11.32 4.52
C GLU A 100 1.91 10.20 4.93
N LEU A 101 2.11 9.61 6.12
CA LEU A 101 1.26 8.53 6.62
C LEU A 101 0.52 8.98 7.88
N GLY A 102 -0.81 8.96 7.82
CA GLY A 102 -1.66 9.27 8.96
C GLY A 102 -1.53 8.21 10.06
N GLU A 103 -1.28 8.62 11.30
CA GLU A 103 -1.11 7.66 12.40
C GLU A 103 -2.43 7.28 13.07
N LEU A 104 -2.58 6.02 13.46
CA LEU A 104 -3.64 5.58 14.37
C LEU A 104 -3.02 5.21 15.72
N SER A 105 -3.46 5.89 16.77
CA SER A 105 -3.11 5.55 18.15
C SER A 105 -4.36 5.32 18.99
N ALA A 106 -4.20 4.65 20.12
CA ALA A 106 -5.27 4.40 21.06
C ALA A 106 -4.84 4.80 22.48
N SER A 107 -5.77 5.33 23.26
CA SER A 107 -5.54 5.55 24.69
C SER A 107 -5.29 4.21 25.41
N PRO A 108 -4.55 4.23 26.53
CA PRO A 108 -4.30 3.01 27.30
C PRO A 108 -5.60 2.25 27.62
N GLY A 109 -5.62 0.94 27.31
CA GLY A 109 -6.78 0.07 27.52
C GLY A 109 -7.88 0.16 26.46
N VAL A 110 -7.74 1.03 25.45
CA VAL A 110 -8.66 1.07 24.30
C VAL A 110 -8.20 0.05 23.26
N GLU A 111 -9.01 -0.99 23.08
CA GLU A 111 -8.82 -1.98 22.02
C GLU A 111 -9.23 -1.39 20.66
N VAL A 112 -8.32 -1.44 19.70
CA VAL A 112 -8.58 -1.07 18.31
C VAL A 112 -9.08 -2.31 17.57
N PRO A 113 -10.27 -2.27 16.94
CA PRO A 113 -10.80 -3.40 16.20
C PRO A 113 -9.88 -3.85 15.07
N GLU A 114 -9.81 -5.15 14.82
CA GLU A 114 -8.97 -5.74 13.77
C GLU A 114 -9.27 -5.20 12.37
N GLU A 115 -10.56 -5.04 12.03
CA GLU A 115 -10.99 -4.43 10.76
C GLU A 115 -10.40 -3.03 10.55
N LEU A 116 -10.24 -2.25 11.62
CA LEU A 116 -9.62 -0.92 11.52
C LEU A 116 -8.12 -1.01 11.29
N TRP A 117 -7.44 -2.01 11.88
CA TRP A 117 -6.02 -2.25 11.58
C TRP A 117 -5.82 -2.68 10.13
N HIS A 118 -6.73 -3.51 9.60
CA HIS A 118 -6.73 -3.91 8.20
C HIS A 118 -6.89 -2.69 7.29
N ASP A 119 -7.87 -1.83 7.56
CA ASP A 119 -8.10 -0.58 6.83
C ASP A 119 -6.86 0.33 6.81
N VAL A 120 -6.20 0.53 7.96
CA VAL A 120 -4.98 1.35 8.05
C VAL A 120 -3.82 0.74 7.27
N ALA A 121 -3.65 -0.58 7.35
CA ALA A 121 -2.60 -1.26 6.59
C ALA A 121 -2.82 -1.13 5.07
N LEU A 122 -4.07 -1.19 4.60
CA LEU A 122 -4.41 -0.97 3.20
C LEU A 122 -4.14 0.47 2.76
N ILE A 123 -4.48 1.48 3.58
CA ILE A 123 -4.14 2.88 3.28
C ILE A 123 -2.62 3.03 3.12
N TYR A 124 -1.83 2.41 3.98
CA TYR A 124 -0.38 2.53 3.88
C TYR A 124 0.15 1.84 2.63
N LEU A 125 -0.33 0.63 2.33
CA LEU A 125 0.01 -0.03 1.07
C LEU A 125 -0.36 0.82 -0.14
N HIS A 126 -1.53 1.45 -0.11
CA HIS A 126 -2.02 2.33 -1.16
C HIS A 126 -1.02 3.45 -1.43
N GLU A 127 -0.63 4.22 -0.41
CA GLU A 127 0.33 5.32 -0.60
C GLU A 127 1.70 4.85 -1.11
N TRP A 128 2.13 3.66 -0.68
CA TRP A 128 3.37 3.07 -1.18
C TRP A 128 3.27 2.62 -2.64
N LEU A 129 2.09 2.19 -3.10
CA LEU A 129 1.82 1.80 -4.47
C LEU A 129 1.71 3.01 -5.41
N HIS A 130 1.26 4.17 -4.94
CA HIS A 130 1.43 5.44 -5.66
C HIS A 130 2.90 5.70 -5.98
N GLY A 131 3.79 5.42 -5.02
CA GLY A 131 5.24 5.46 -5.25
C GLY A 131 5.72 4.49 -6.33
N LEU A 132 5.10 3.30 -6.44
CA LEU A 132 5.43 2.34 -7.50
C LEU A 132 4.98 2.86 -8.88
N GLN A 133 3.75 3.37 -9.00
CA GLN A 133 3.23 3.97 -10.24
C GLN A 133 4.12 5.10 -10.75
N LEU A 134 4.62 5.96 -9.85
CA LEU A 134 5.55 7.02 -10.21
C LEU A 134 6.89 6.47 -10.72
N LEU A 135 7.44 5.46 -10.06
CA LEU A 135 8.72 4.86 -10.41
C LEU A 135 8.65 4.08 -11.74
N THR A 136 7.53 3.43 -12.02
CA THR A 136 7.28 2.74 -13.30
C THR A 136 6.87 3.70 -14.42
N GLY A 137 6.50 4.94 -14.06
CA GLY A 137 6.08 5.98 -15.01
C GLY A 137 4.70 5.70 -15.61
N GLY A 138 3.84 4.98 -14.89
CA GLY A 138 2.52 4.58 -15.37
C GLY A 138 1.77 3.69 -14.40
N SER A 139 0.63 3.20 -14.86
CA SER A 139 -0.22 2.29 -14.12
C SER A 139 0.44 0.93 -13.87
N LEU A 140 -0.04 0.26 -12.83
CA LEU A 140 0.35 -1.08 -12.42
C LEU A 140 -0.47 -2.15 -13.16
N THR A 141 -1.69 -1.83 -13.58
CA THR A 141 -2.65 -2.76 -14.21
C THR A 141 -3.35 -2.19 -15.45
N ASP A 142 -2.80 -1.13 -16.06
CA ASP A 142 -3.35 -0.45 -17.24
C ASP A 142 -4.67 0.30 -17.01
N GLN A 143 -5.11 0.50 -15.76
CA GLN A 143 -6.25 1.35 -15.46
C GLN A 143 -5.86 2.83 -15.47
N ALA A 144 -6.80 3.69 -15.88
CA ALA A 144 -6.56 5.13 -16.03
C ALA A 144 -6.77 5.93 -14.73
N ASP A 145 -7.51 5.38 -13.78
CA ASP A 145 -7.73 5.96 -12.47
C ASP A 145 -6.76 5.30 -11.50
N ASP A 146 -5.87 6.09 -10.91
CA ASP A 146 -4.74 5.59 -10.10
C ASP A 146 -5.21 4.81 -8.87
N GLU A 147 -6.31 5.23 -8.25
CA GLU A 147 -6.88 4.62 -7.06
C GLU A 147 -7.48 3.24 -7.39
N ILE A 148 -8.23 3.17 -8.49
CA ILE A 148 -8.79 1.92 -9.02
C ILE A 148 -7.68 0.96 -9.46
N ASP A 149 -6.63 1.48 -10.11
CA ASP A 149 -5.46 0.73 -10.56
C ASP A 149 -4.75 0.04 -9.39
N ILE A 150 -4.51 0.78 -8.30
CA ILE A 150 -3.93 0.25 -7.06
C ILE A 150 -4.84 -0.83 -6.46
N GLY A 151 -6.15 -0.58 -6.38
CA GLY A 151 -7.11 -1.56 -5.86
C GLY A 151 -7.06 -2.88 -6.62
N ILE A 152 -7.06 -2.84 -7.95
CA ILE A 152 -6.96 -4.03 -8.82
C ILE A 152 -5.58 -4.69 -8.67
N TYR A 153 -4.51 -3.91 -8.54
CA TYR A 153 -3.18 -4.45 -8.30
C TYR A 153 -3.13 -5.26 -6.99
N LEU A 154 -3.70 -4.75 -5.90
CA LEU A 154 -3.81 -5.46 -4.62
C LEU A 154 -4.58 -6.78 -4.77
N ILE A 155 -5.71 -6.77 -5.49
CA ILE A 155 -6.53 -7.96 -5.77
C ILE A 155 -5.74 -9.00 -6.56
N ASN A 156 -5.06 -8.59 -7.62
CA ASN A 156 -4.24 -9.47 -8.46
C ASN A 156 -3.10 -10.15 -7.67
N HIS A 157 -2.66 -9.53 -6.56
CA HIS A 157 -1.66 -10.06 -5.66
C HIS A 157 -2.24 -10.81 -4.44
N GLY A 158 -3.55 -11.06 -4.42
CA GLY A 158 -4.22 -11.82 -3.36
C GLY A 158 -4.28 -11.10 -2.02
N ILE A 159 -4.22 -9.77 -2.02
CA ILE A 159 -4.33 -8.96 -0.80
C ILE A 159 -5.82 -8.66 -0.57
N PRO A 160 -6.40 -9.12 0.55
CA PRO A 160 -7.82 -8.92 0.82
C PRO A 160 -8.11 -7.44 1.07
N LEU A 161 -9.17 -6.92 0.46
CA LEU A 161 -9.66 -5.56 0.66
C LEU A 161 -10.82 -5.56 1.65
N THR A 162 -10.95 -4.50 2.44
CA THR A 162 -12.13 -4.27 3.28
C THR A 162 -13.28 -3.69 2.45
N VAL A 163 -14.52 -3.81 2.95
CA VAL A 163 -15.68 -3.15 2.34
C VAL A 163 -15.47 -1.64 2.26
N ASN A 164 -14.95 -1.03 3.34
CA ASN A 164 -14.71 0.40 3.38
C ASN A 164 -13.68 0.86 2.34
N TYR A 165 -12.70 0.01 2.00
CA TYR A 165 -11.72 0.28 0.95
C TYR A 165 -12.36 0.23 -0.43
N ILE A 166 -13.10 -0.84 -0.70
CA ILE A 166 -13.81 -1.04 -1.97
C ILE A 166 -14.76 0.14 -2.27
N GLU A 167 -15.52 0.57 -1.28
CA GLU A 167 -16.49 1.68 -1.43
C GLU A 167 -15.83 3.04 -1.64
N MET A 168 -14.67 3.30 -1.02
CA MET A 168 -14.04 4.62 -1.12
C MET A 168 -13.41 4.84 -2.49
N ASP A 169 -12.77 3.80 -3.03
CA ASP A 169 -12.03 3.89 -4.30
C ASP A 169 -12.94 3.53 -5.49
N GLY A 170 -14.25 3.33 -5.25
CA GLY A 170 -15.22 3.02 -6.30
C GLY A 170 -15.00 1.66 -6.99
N LEU A 171 -14.27 0.75 -6.34
CA LEU A 171 -13.90 -0.57 -6.87
C LEU A 171 -15.10 -1.51 -7.02
N GLU A 172 -16.21 -1.21 -6.35
CA GLU A 172 -17.49 -1.92 -6.47
C GLU A 172 -18.00 -2.08 -7.92
N LYS A 173 -17.60 -1.17 -8.82
CA LYS A 173 -17.97 -1.24 -10.25
C LYS A 173 -17.12 -2.23 -11.04
N PHE A 174 -15.99 -2.66 -10.49
CA PHE A 174 -14.98 -3.51 -11.12
C PHE A 174 -14.91 -4.90 -10.48
N LEU A 175 -15.43 -5.01 -9.27
CA LEU A 175 -15.58 -6.27 -8.58
C LEU A 175 -16.98 -6.81 -8.87
N ASP A 176 -17.07 -8.05 -9.35
CA ASP A 176 -18.32 -8.79 -9.56
C ASP A 176 -18.95 -9.21 -8.20
N VAL A 177 -18.95 -8.30 -7.20
CA VAL A 177 -19.53 -8.54 -5.88
C VAL A 177 -21.01 -8.22 -5.98
N LYS A 178 -21.83 -9.26 -6.15
CA LYS A 178 -23.23 -9.13 -5.78
C LYS A 178 -23.28 -9.07 -4.25
N PRO A 179 -23.96 -8.09 -3.65
CA PRO A 179 -24.22 -8.14 -2.22
C PRO A 179 -25.02 -9.42 -1.92
N GLU A 180 -24.51 -10.22 -0.98
CA GLU A 180 -25.30 -11.30 -0.35
C GLU A 180 -26.39 -10.71 0.56
#